data_AF-A0A7C1WC09-F1
#
_entry.id   AF-A0A7C1WC09-F1
#
_cell.length_a   1.000
_cell.length_b   1.000
_cell.length_c   1.000
_cell.angle_alpha   90.00
_cell.angle_beta   90.00
_cell.angle_gamma   90.00
#
_symmetry.space_group_name_H-M   'P 1'
#
loop_
_entity.id
_entity.type
_entity.pdbx_description
1 polymer ?
#
loop_
_entity_poly.entity_id
_entity_poly.type
_entity_poly.pdbx_seq_one_letter_code
_entity_poly.pdbx_strand_id
1 'polypeptide(L)'
;LGLFLSQDAVTTLFINGENVGRSHLACALFRSQNIPARVLLANNDQGFWTQMHYMVEYYIPNYGWVLLDSTKGETPYATKRQVINRICSIEDEDDTKRDYIFPFMTGEERWIWIDTDKVQPYYVDCRTGSKSQMFQESKVSIDTSTAEYAFLRTKTVFHIYEYFLNRNLNTEDTIHLNKAVDYQKQAVHTLAENDDFYQYIYFMDKAYDEYLSID
;
A
#
# COMPACT_ATOMS: atom_id res chain seq x y z
N LEU A 1 -35.43 -9.37 4.22
CA LEU A 1 -34.95 -10.69 4.64
C LEU A 1 -33.44 -10.71 4.44
N GLY A 2 -32.66 -10.65 5.53
CA GLY A 2 -31.20 -10.55 5.49
C GLY A 2 -30.56 -11.92 5.27
N LEU A 3 -29.54 -11.97 4.40
CA LEU A 3 -28.74 -13.16 4.16
C LEU A 3 -28.03 -13.57 5.46
N PHE A 4 -28.22 -14.83 5.85
CA PHE A 4 -27.73 -15.46 7.09
C PHE A 4 -26.18 -15.56 7.22
N LEU A 5 -25.42 -14.87 6.37
CA LEU A 5 -23.97 -14.92 6.26
C LEU A 5 -23.35 -13.55 5.91
N SER A 6 -24.11 -12.46 5.99
CA SER A 6 -23.58 -11.12 5.71
C SER A 6 -22.56 -10.71 6.79
N GLN A 7 -21.44 -10.13 6.37
CA GLN A 7 -20.36 -9.65 7.25
C GLN A 7 -20.31 -8.12 7.30
N ASP A 8 -21.48 -7.48 7.24
CA ASP A 8 -21.62 -6.03 7.46
C ASP A 8 -21.70 -5.71 8.97
N ALA A 9 -21.55 -4.43 9.32
CA ALA A 9 -21.56 -3.97 10.71
C ALA A 9 -22.87 -4.29 11.44
N VAL A 10 -24.03 -4.12 10.79
CA VAL A 10 -25.34 -4.31 11.41
C VAL A 10 -25.59 -5.78 11.67
N THR A 11 -25.34 -6.64 10.68
CA THR A 11 -25.47 -8.09 10.84
C THR A 11 -24.51 -8.58 11.92
N THR A 12 -23.26 -8.12 11.90
CA THR A 12 -22.25 -8.52 12.90
C THR A 12 -22.61 -8.10 14.32
N LEU A 13 -23.28 -6.96 14.50
CA LEU A 13 -23.77 -6.53 15.81
C LEU A 13 -24.77 -7.52 16.42
N PHE A 14 -25.62 -8.15 15.60
CA PHE A 14 -26.67 -9.04 16.07
C PHE A 14 -26.22 -10.50 16.20
N ILE A 15 -25.37 -10.99 15.29
CA ILE A 15 -25.03 -12.43 15.22
C ILE A 15 -23.54 -12.72 15.31
N ASN A 16 -22.71 -11.73 15.65
CA ASN A 16 -21.25 -11.79 15.59
C ASN A 16 -20.74 -11.96 14.14
N GLY A 17 -19.43 -11.96 13.95
CA GLY A 17 -18.79 -12.07 12.65
C GLY A 17 -17.35 -12.54 12.75
N GLU A 18 -16.77 -12.79 11.58
CA GLU A 18 -15.34 -12.99 11.38
C GLU A 18 -14.62 -11.63 11.34
N ASN A 19 -13.31 -11.66 11.04
CA ASN A 19 -12.49 -10.46 10.94
C ASN A 19 -13.09 -9.35 10.06
N VAL A 20 -13.76 -9.70 8.96
CA VAL A 20 -14.46 -8.77 8.06
C VAL A 20 -15.54 -8.00 8.81
N GLY A 21 -16.52 -8.74 9.35
CA GLY A 21 -17.66 -8.15 10.05
C GLY A 21 -17.27 -7.40 11.31
N ARG A 22 -16.32 -7.94 12.09
CA ARG A 22 -15.82 -7.29 13.30
C ARG A 22 -15.10 -5.98 12.98
N SER A 23 -14.38 -5.92 11.86
CA SER A 23 -13.70 -4.70 11.44
C SER A 23 -14.68 -3.63 10.96
N HIS A 24 -15.68 -4.01 10.16
CA HIS A 24 -16.75 -3.08 9.78
C HIS A 24 -17.55 -2.59 11.00
N LEU A 25 -17.88 -3.48 11.94
CA LEU A 25 -18.57 -3.10 13.18
C LEU A 25 -17.71 -2.16 14.04
N ALA A 26 -16.44 -2.47 14.27
CA ALA A 26 -15.55 -1.62 15.05
C ALA A 26 -15.40 -0.23 14.41
N CYS A 27 -15.21 -0.18 13.09
CA CYS A 27 -15.15 1.07 12.34
C CYS A 27 -16.45 1.89 12.49
N ALA A 28 -17.61 1.25 12.34
CA ALA A 28 -18.91 1.89 12.53
C ALA A 28 -19.09 2.44 13.97
N LEU A 29 -18.63 1.68 14.98
CA LEU A 29 -18.68 2.13 16.38
C LEU A 29 -17.79 3.35 16.62
N PHE A 30 -16.55 3.37 16.12
CA PHE A 30 -15.70 4.57 16.21
C PHE A 30 -16.34 5.78 15.54
N ARG A 31 -16.83 5.62 14.31
CA ARG A 31 -17.47 6.71 13.56
C ARG A 31 -18.74 7.20 14.25
N SER A 32 -19.50 6.32 14.91
CA SER A 32 -20.67 6.72 15.71
C SER A 32 -20.31 7.67 16.88
N GLN A 33 -19.05 7.65 17.32
CA GLN A 33 -18.50 8.52 18.36
C GLN A 33 -17.70 9.71 17.78
N ASN A 34 -17.85 10.00 16.49
CA ASN A 34 -17.09 11.02 15.75
C ASN A 34 -15.56 10.79 15.76
N ILE A 35 -15.12 9.54 15.87
CA ILE A 35 -13.71 9.17 15.73
C ILE A 35 -13.49 8.72 14.27
N PRO A 36 -12.61 9.39 13.50
CA PRO A 36 -12.29 8.94 12.15
C PRO A 36 -11.70 7.53 12.22
N ALA A 37 -12.28 6.61 11.45
CA ALA A 37 -11.82 5.24 11.37
C ALA A 37 -11.99 4.70 9.94
N ARG A 38 -11.16 3.72 9.57
CA ARG A 38 -11.18 3.06 8.27
C ARG A 38 -10.89 1.57 8.43
N VAL A 39 -11.54 0.77 7.59
CA VAL A 39 -11.26 -0.67 7.49
C VAL A 39 -10.08 -0.85 6.54
N LEU A 40 -9.19 -1.78 6.89
CA LEU A 40 -8.03 -2.14 6.10
C LEU A 40 -8.05 -3.63 5.80
N LEU A 41 -7.51 -3.99 4.65
CA LEU A 41 -7.07 -5.36 4.38
C LEU A 41 -5.56 -5.41 4.57
N ALA A 42 -5.09 -6.20 5.53
CA ALA A 42 -3.69 -6.33 5.86
C ALA A 42 -3.23 -7.78 5.77
N ASN A 43 -1.95 -7.97 5.47
CA ASN A 43 -1.25 -9.24 5.59
C ASN A 43 -0.12 -9.11 6.59
N ASN A 44 0.14 -10.18 7.34
CA ASN A 44 1.39 -10.28 8.08
C ASN A 44 2.55 -10.46 7.09
N ASP A 45 3.67 -9.77 7.33
CA ASP A 45 5.01 -10.18 6.90
C ASP A 45 5.31 -11.53 7.58
N GLN A 46 4.94 -12.61 6.89
CA GLN A 46 5.32 -13.98 7.21
C GLN A 46 5.59 -14.74 5.92
N GLY A 47 6.64 -15.57 5.91
CA GLY A 47 7.11 -16.32 4.74
C GLY A 47 6.24 -17.51 4.31
N PHE A 48 4.98 -17.61 4.75
CA PHE A 48 4.05 -18.65 4.30
C PHE A 48 2.63 -18.08 4.15
N TRP A 49 1.75 -18.87 3.50
CA TRP A 49 0.36 -18.54 3.22
C TRP A 49 -0.40 -18.05 4.48
N THR A 50 -0.54 -16.74 4.64
CA THR A 50 -1.43 -16.15 5.65
C THR A 50 -2.70 -15.66 4.98
N GLN A 51 -3.84 -15.96 5.60
CA GLN A 51 -5.13 -15.46 5.17
C GLN A 51 -5.16 -13.94 5.35
N MET A 52 -5.58 -13.22 4.31
CA MET A 52 -5.77 -11.76 4.40
C MET A 52 -6.66 -11.42 5.58
N HIS A 53 -6.20 -10.48 6.40
CA HIS A 53 -6.86 -10.12 7.65
C HIS A 53 -7.47 -8.73 7.55
N TYR A 54 -8.78 -8.63 7.77
CA TYR A 54 -9.43 -7.34 7.90
C TYR A 54 -9.09 -6.75 9.27
N MET A 55 -8.59 -5.51 9.25
CA MET A 55 -8.18 -4.73 10.41
C MET A 55 -8.85 -3.36 10.39
N VAL A 56 -8.67 -2.59 11.46
CA VAL A 56 -9.20 -1.22 11.56
C VAL A 56 -8.08 -0.27 11.95
N GLU A 57 -8.05 0.91 11.33
CA GLU A 57 -7.34 2.05 11.85
C GLU A 57 -8.31 3.10 12.35
N TYR A 58 -8.03 3.68 13.52
CA TYR A 58 -8.73 4.86 14.02
C TYR A 58 -7.75 5.99 14.31
N TYR A 59 -8.20 7.23 14.14
CA TYR A 59 -7.34 8.40 14.24
C TYR A 59 -7.40 9.02 15.62
N ILE A 60 -6.24 9.17 16.26
CA ILE A 60 -6.09 9.92 17.51
C ILE A 60 -5.41 11.27 17.18
N PRO A 61 -6.04 12.42 17.52
CA PRO A 61 -5.43 13.73 17.33
C PRO A 61 -4.04 13.80 17.97
N ASN A 62 -3.08 14.38 17.25
CA ASN A 62 -1.66 14.52 17.65
C ASN A 62 -0.86 13.21 17.77
N TYR A 63 -1.47 12.04 17.56
CA TYR A 63 -0.77 10.76 17.52
C TYR A 63 -0.75 10.16 16.10
N GLY A 64 -1.88 10.24 15.39
CA GLY A 64 -2.03 9.70 14.04
C GLY A 64 -2.95 8.48 13.99
N TRP A 65 -2.81 7.67 12.94
CA TRP A 65 -3.58 6.44 12.74
C TRP A 65 -3.07 5.32 13.65
N VAL A 66 -3.98 4.68 14.36
CA VAL A 66 -3.70 3.58 15.30
C VAL A 66 -4.36 2.31 14.79
N LEU A 67 -3.54 1.28 14.59
CA LEU A 67 -4.01 -0.03 14.14
C LEU A 67 -4.69 -0.81 15.28
N LEU A 68 -5.78 -1.50 14.95
CA LEU A 68 -6.57 -2.36 15.82
C LEU A 68 -6.83 -3.69 15.09
N ASP A 69 -6.52 -4.81 15.74
CA ASP A 69 -7.06 -6.12 15.38
C ASP A 69 -8.39 -6.31 16.11
N SER A 70 -9.50 -6.09 15.40
CA SER A 70 -10.87 -6.23 15.93
C SER A 70 -11.23 -7.68 16.28
N THR A 71 -10.50 -8.66 15.73
CA THR A 71 -10.73 -10.08 16.01
C THR A 71 -10.19 -10.45 17.39
N LYS A 72 -9.00 -9.94 17.72
CA LYS A 72 -8.32 -10.16 19.01
C LYS A 72 -8.62 -9.09 20.06
N GLY A 73 -9.19 -7.96 19.65
CA GLY A 73 -9.40 -6.80 20.52
C GLY A 73 -8.09 -6.12 20.94
N GLU A 74 -7.07 -6.18 20.09
CA GLU A 74 -5.71 -5.69 20.40
C GLU A 74 -5.46 -4.32 19.77
N THR A 75 -5.24 -3.30 20.60
CA THR A 75 -4.88 -1.94 20.17
C THR A 75 -3.97 -1.23 21.19
N PRO A 76 -2.89 -0.53 20.76
CA PRO A 76 -2.39 -0.47 19.39
C PRO A 76 -1.80 -1.82 18.95
N TYR A 77 -2.18 -2.29 17.77
CA TYR A 77 -1.60 -3.48 17.18
C TYR A 77 -0.22 -3.16 16.59
N ALA A 78 0.74 -4.09 16.70
CA ALA A 78 2.08 -3.88 16.18
C ALA A 78 2.10 -3.81 14.64
N THR A 79 2.40 -2.63 14.09
CA THR A 79 2.38 -2.35 12.64
C THR A 79 3.64 -2.80 11.89
N LYS A 80 4.76 -3.02 12.59
CA LYS A 80 6.10 -3.29 12.00
C LYS A 80 6.21 -4.54 11.10
N ARG A 81 5.17 -5.37 11.07
CA ARG A 81 5.06 -6.56 10.22
C ARG A 81 3.73 -6.62 9.48
N GLN A 82 3.05 -5.50 9.32
CA GLN A 82 1.81 -5.42 8.57
C GLN A 82 2.07 -4.76 7.23
N VAL A 83 1.68 -5.43 6.16
CA VAL A 83 1.57 -4.82 4.85
C VAL A 83 0.10 -4.49 4.63
N ILE A 84 -0.19 -3.20 4.43
CA ILE A 84 -1.55 -2.74 4.11
C ILE A 84 -1.75 -2.97 2.62
N ASN A 85 -2.63 -3.92 2.27
CA ASN A 85 -2.96 -4.23 0.88
C ASN A 85 -4.03 -3.27 0.35
N ARG A 86 -5.01 -2.92 1.20
CA ARG A 86 -6.12 -2.04 0.84
C ARG A 86 -6.56 -1.20 2.02
N ILE A 87 -6.82 0.08 1.75
CA ILE A 87 -7.65 0.92 2.60
C ILE A 87 -9.05 0.89 1.98
N CYS A 88 -10.04 0.35 2.70
CA CYS A 88 -11.43 0.37 2.24
C CYS A 88 -11.97 1.79 2.40
N SER A 89 -12.32 2.42 1.28
CA SER A 89 -13.04 3.70 1.30
C SER A 89 -14.48 3.47 1.79
N ILE A 90 -15.20 4.54 2.12
CA ILE A 90 -16.59 4.44 2.56
C ILE A 90 -17.47 3.88 1.44
N GLU A 91 -17.20 4.26 0.21
CA GLU A 91 -17.90 3.80 -1.00
C GLU A 91 -17.69 2.29 -1.25
N ASP A 92 -16.56 1.77 -0.79
CA ASP A 92 -16.16 0.36 -0.93
C ASP A 92 -16.72 -0.55 0.18
N GLU A 93 -17.32 -0.01 1.24
CA GLU A 93 -17.80 -0.80 2.39
C GLU A 93 -18.98 -1.74 2.04
N ASP A 94 -19.77 -1.38 1.03
CA ASP A 94 -20.85 -2.21 0.49
C ASP A 94 -20.37 -3.17 -0.61
N ASP A 95 -19.16 -2.97 -1.13
CA ASP A 95 -18.50 -3.85 -2.10
C ASP A 95 -17.42 -4.68 -1.39
N THR A 96 -17.89 -5.70 -0.67
CA THR A 96 -17.03 -6.66 0.05
C THR A 96 -16.17 -7.53 -0.88
N LYS A 97 -16.13 -7.24 -2.19
CA LYS A 97 -15.38 -7.98 -3.21
C LYS A 97 -15.51 -9.48 -2.99
N ARG A 98 -16.76 -9.97 -2.96
CA ARG A 98 -17.15 -11.37 -2.62
C ARG A 98 -16.30 -12.45 -3.30
N ASP A 99 -15.66 -12.10 -4.41
CA ASP A 99 -14.85 -12.98 -5.25
C ASP A 99 -13.42 -13.24 -4.73
N TYR A 100 -12.93 -12.46 -3.76
CA TYR A 100 -11.53 -12.52 -3.30
C TYR A 100 -11.30 -13.42 -2.07
N ILE A 101 -12.33 -14.08 -1.51
CA ILE A 101 -12.18 -14.83 -0.24
C ILE A 101 -12.24 -16.37 -0.43
N PHE A 102 -12.52 -16.85 -1.65
CA PHE A 102 -12.66 -18.29 -1.95
C PHE A 102 -11.42 -18.89 -2.63
N PRO A 103 -11.25 -20.24 -2.66
CA PRO A 103 -10.13 -20.94 -3.32
C PRO A 103 -9.94 -20.62 -4.82
N PHE A 104 -10.86 -19.84 -5.38
CA PHE A 104 -10.90 -19.29 -6.71
C PHE A 104 -10.56 -17.78 -6.74
N MET A 105 -9.73 -17.25 -5.83
CA MET A 105 -9.29 -15.85 -5.90
C MET A 105 -8.75 -15.57 -7.31
N THR A 106 -9.59 -14.94 -8.12
CA THR A 106 -9.41 -14.58 -9.51
C THR A 106 -9.89 -13.14 -9.61
N GLY A 107 -9.26 -12.35 -10.46
CA GLY A 107 -9.51 -10.92 -10.54
C GLY A 107 -8.20 -10.15 -10.53
N GLU A 108 -8.30 -8.85 -10.65
CA GLU A 108 -7.17 -7.93 -10.75
C GLU A 108 -7.04 -7.13 -9.45
N GLU A 109 -5.85 -7.12 -8.85
CA GLU A 109 -5.54 -6.31 -7.66
C GLU A 109 -4.73 -5.08 -8.09
N ARG A 110 -5.13 -3.87 -7.66
CA ARG A 110 -4.37 -2.64 -7.90
C ARG A 110 -3.16 -2.57 -6.97
N TRP A 111 -1.96 -2.60 -7.52
CA TRP A 111 -0.71 -2.68 -6.76
C TRP A 111 0.01 -1.33 -6.56
N ILE A 112 -0.35 -0.29 -7.32
CA ILE A 112 0.27 1.05 -7.19
C ILE A 112 -0.80 2.09 -6.82
N TRP A 113 -0.48 2.86 -5.77
CA TRP A 113 -1.33 3.86 -5.12
C TRP A 113 -0.98 5.30 -5.52
N ILE A 114 -0.64 5.57 -6.79
CA ILE A 114 -0.62 6.95 -7.27
C ILE A 114 -2.02 7.26 -7.80
N ASP A 115 -2.75 8.14 -7.09
CA ASP A 115 -4.12 8.51 -7.41
C ASP A 115 -4.16 9.65 -8.43
N THR A 116 -3.97 9.29 -9.70
CA THR A 116 -3.88 10.21 -10.85
C THR A 116 -4.27 9.49 -12.13
N ASP A 117 -4.85 10.23 -13.08
CA ASP A 117 -5.16 9.74 -14.42
C ASP A 117 -3.91 9.56 -15.30
N LYS A 118 -2.76 10.12 -14.87
CA LYS A 118 -1.47 10.04 -15.59
C LYS A 118 -0.72 8.74 -15.36
N VAL A 119 -1.05 8.00 -14.30
CA VAL A 119 -0.44 6.70 -14.01
C VAL A 119 -1.50 5.64 -14.19
N GLN A 120 -1.31 4.82 -15.20
CA GLN A 120 -2.09 3.59 -15.35
C GLN A 120 -1.82 2.73 -14.11
N PRO A 121 -2.84 2.41 -13.30
CA PRO A 121 -2.63 1.55 -12.15
C PRO A 121 -2.11 0.20 -12.63
N TYR A 122 -1.08 -0.31 -11.96
CA TYR A 122 -0.62 -1.66 -12.22
C TYR A 122 -1.56 -2.64 -11.56
N TYR A 123 -2.06 -3.59 -12.34
CA TYR A 123 -2.97 -4.64 -11.88
C TYR A 123 -2.28 -5.99 -11.97
N VAL A 124 -2.36 -6.78 -10.90
CA VAL A 124 -1.87 -8.17 -10.87
C VAL A 124 -3.07 -9.11 -10.91
N ASP A 125 -3.07 -10.04 -11.87
CA ASP A 125 -4.04 -11.13 -11.93
C ASP A 125 -3.79 -12.10 -10.78
N CYS A 126 -4.74 -12.22 -9.85
CA CYS A 126 -4.69 -13.10 -8.69
C CYS A 126 -4.71 -14.61 -9.03
N ARG A 127 -4.94 -14.96 -10.31
CA ARG A 127 -4.92 -16.35 -10.80
C ARG A 127 -3.53 -16.83 -11.20
N THR A 128 -2.75 -15.96 -11.85
CA THR A 128 -1.38 -16.25 -12.36
C THR A 128 -0.29 -15.60 -11.50
N GLY A 129 -0.61 -14.53 -10.79
CA GLY A 129 0.11 -13.90 -9.69
C GLY A 129 -0.78 -13.77 -8.44
N SER A 130 -0.28 -13.17 -7.36
CA SER A 130 -0.93 -13.09 -6.03
C SER A 130 -1.42 -14.44 -5.44
N LYS A 131 -0.47 -15.36 -5.24
CA LYS A 131 -0.53 -16.43 -4.24
C LYS A 131 0.79 -16.43 -3.45
N SER A 132 0.77 -15.80 -2.27
CA SER A 132 1.80 -15.90 -1.21
C SER A 132 3.25 -15.51 -1.58
N GLN A 133 3.49 -14.21 -1.71
CA GLN A 133 4.59 -13.41 -1.15
C GLN A 133 4.42 -12.05 -1.84
N MET A 134 3.90 -11.05 -1.11
CA MET A 134 3.66 -9.73 -1.72
C MET A 134 4.97 -9.09 -2.20
N PHE A 135 6.08 -9.49 -1.57
CA PHE A 135 7.43 -9.17 -1.99
C PHE A 135 8.27 -10.44 -1.85
N GLN A 136 9.10 -10.73 -2.86
CA GLN A 136 10.24 -11.59 -2.65
C GLN A 136 11.22 -10.78 -1.80
N GLU A 137 11.41 -11.18 -0.55
CA GLU A 137 12.37 -10.52 0.33
C GLU A 137 13.79 -10.83 -0.16
N SER A 138 14.41 -9.85 -0.81
CA SER A 138 15.84 -9.86 -1.09
C SER A 138 16.57 -9.23 0.08
N LYS A 139 17.49 -9.99 0.68
CA LYS A 139 18.33 -9.48 1.77
C LYS A 139 19.57 -8.79 1.20
N VAL A 140 19.54 -7.47 1.19
CA VAL A 140 20.72 -6.65 0.88
C VAL A 140 21.49 -6.37 2.17
N SER A 141 22.79 -6.64 2.20
CA SER A 141 23.65 -6.36 3.35
C SER A 141 24.54 -5.16 3.05
N ILE A 142 24.19 -4.01 3.62
CA ILE A 142 24.95 -2.76 3.49
C ILE A 142 25.05 -2.04 4.83
N ASP A 143 25.97 -1.10 4.95
CA ASP A 143 26.08 -0.28 6.16
C ASP A 143 24.84 0.62 6.34
N THR A 144 24.53 0.93 7.60
CA THR A 144 23.33 1.70 7.96
C THR A 144 23.29 3.08 7.32
N SER A 145 24.43 3.78 7.20
CA SER A 145 24.45 5.13 6.63
C SER A 145 24.12 5.12 5.14
N THR A 146 24.59 4.14 4.39
CA THR A 146 24.28 4.00 2.97
C THR A 146 22.83 3.58 2.75
N ALA A 147 22.29 2.69 3.60
CA ALA A 147 20.87 2.32 3.55
C ALA A 147 19.95 3.53 3.83
N GLU A 148 20.24 4.31 4.88
CA GLU A 148 19.49 5.52 5.22
C GLU A 148 19.54 6.55 4.10
N TYR A 149 20.71 6.76 3.49
CA TYR A 149 20.85 7.66 2.34
C TYR A 149 19.99 7.20 1.15
N ALA A 150 19.99 5.91 0.83
CA ALA A 150 19.15 5.36 -0.23
C ALA A 150 17.67 5.61 0.06
N PHE A 151 17.17 5.30 1.26
CA PHE A 151 15.78 5.57 1.62
C PHE A 151 15.41 7.04 1.50
N LEU A 152 16.28 7.94 1.99
CA LEU A 152 16.08 9.38 1.90
C LEU A 152 16.02 9.83 0.43
N ARG A 153 16.97 9.40 -0.39
CA ARG A 153 17.06 9.78 -1.80
C ARG A 153 15.87 9.25 -2.57
N THR A 154 15.47 8.00 -2.37
CA THR A 154 14.31 7.39 -3.01
C THR A 154 13.03 8.12 -2.67
N LYS A 155 12.81 8.42 -1.38
CA LYS A 155 11.66 9.22 -0.96
C LYS A 155 11.65 10.59 -1.62
N THR A 156 12.79 11.26 -1.68
CA THR A 156 12.92 12.60 -2.25
C THR A 156 12.62 12.59 -3.74
N VAL A 157 13.24 11.69 -4.50
CA VAL A 157 13.05 11.54 -5.94
C VAL A 157 11.59 11.19 -6.26
N PHE A 158 10.98 10.27 -5.51
CA PHE A 158 9.58 9.90 -5.70
C PHE A 158 8.63 11.06 -5.42
N HIS A 159 8.88 11.86 -4.38
CA HIS A 159 8.06 13.02 -4.08
C HIS A 159 8.11 14.08 -5.19
N ILE A 160 9.30 14.32 -5.76
CA ILE A 160 9.46 15.26 -6.87
C ILE A 160 8.81 14.72 -8.15
N TYR A 161 8.91 13.41 -8.40
CA TYR A 161 8.19 12.74 -9.48
C TYR A 161 6.67 12.99 -9.35
N GLU A 162 6.07 12.71 -8.19
CA GLU A 162 4.65 12.93 -7.94
C GLU A 162 4.23 14.39 -8.16
N TYR A 163 5.09 15.33 -7.76
CA TYR A 163 4.85 16.76 -7.94
C TYR A 163 4.76 17.17 -9.43
N PHE A 164 5.67 16.66 -10.27
CA PHE A 164 5.69 16.99 -11.69
C PHE A 164 4.71 16.18 -12.54
N LEU A 165 4.26 15.04 -12.05
CA LEU A 165 3.40 14.11 -12.76
C LEU A 165 2.10 14.76 -13.30
N ASN A 166 1.53 15.69 -12.54
CA ASN A 166 0.26 16.35 -12.87
C ASN A 166 0.44 17.77 -13.45
N ARG A 167 1.66 18.16 -13.83
CA ARG A 167 1.96 19.51 -14.30
C ARG A 167 2.12 19.57 -15.80
N ASN A 168 1.69 20.70 -16.37
CA ASN A 168 1.97 21.02 -17.76
C ASN A 168 3.38 21.61 -17.83
N LEU A 169 4.33 20.79 -18.25
CA LEU A 169 5.72 21.17 -18.43
C LEU A 169 5.97 21.70 -19.85
N ASN A 170 6.96 22.57 -19.99
CA ASN A 170 7.45 22.96 -21.31
C ASN A 170 8.24 21.80 -21.94
N THR A 171 8.68 21.94 -23.19
CA THR A 171 9.40 20.86 -23.90
C THR A 171 10.74 20.50 -23.24
N GLU A 172 11.49 21.47 -22.74
CA GLU A 172 12.79 21.27 -22.09
C GLU A 172 12.63 20.56 -20.74
N ASP A 173 11.71 21.04 -19.91
CA ASP A 173 11.34 20.43 -18.63
C ASP A 173 10.83 18.99 -18.81
N THR A 174 10.06 18.74 -19.88
CA THR A 174 9.57 17.40 -20.19
C THR A 174 10.71 16.44 -20.52
N ILE A 175 11.78 16.91 -21.17
CA ILE A 175 12.98 16.11 -21.46
C ILE A 175 13.67 15.72 -20.14
N HIS A 176 13.84 16.68 -19.22
CA HIS A 176 14.42 16.42 -17.91
C HIS A 176 13.57 15.45 -17.07
N LEU A 177 12.25 15.62 -17.05
CA LEU A 177 11.33 14.68 -16.38
C LEU A 177 11.49 13.26 -16.94
N ASN A 178 11.52 13.09 -18.27
CA ASN A 178 11.65 11.78 -18.90
C ASN A 178 12.99 11.12 -18.57
N LYS A 179 14.10 11.87 -18.60
CA LYS A 179 15.41 11.36 -18.19
C LYS A 179 15.43 10.95 -16.73
N ALA A 180 14.83 11.75 -15.85
CA ALA A 180 14.75 11.44 -14.43
C ALA A 180 13.96 10.14 -14.18
N VAL A 181 12.86 9.92 -14.92
CA VAL A 181 12.09 8.67 -14.88
C VAL A 181 12.91 7.49 -15.42
N ASP A 182 13.66 7.68 -16.51
CA ASP A 182 14.49 6.62 -17.08
C ASP A 182 15.66 6.24 -16.16
N TYR A 183 16.23 7.19 -15.42
CA TYR A 183 17.21 6.89 -14.37
C TYR A 183 16.58 6.11 -13.20
N GLN A 184 15.36 6.46 -12.76
CA GLN A 184 14.65 5.66 -11.75
C GLN A 184 14.42 4.22 -12.21
N LYS A 185 14.03 4.01 -13.47
CA LYS A 185 13.88 2.66 -14.04
C LYS A 185 15.21 1.90 -14.04
N GLN A 186 16.31 2.56 -14.44
CA GLN A 186 17.65 1.97 -14.40
C GLN A 186 18.09 1.62 -12.97
N ALA A 187 17.77 2.47 -11.99
CA ALA A 187 18.05 2.20 -10.58
C ALA A 187 17.34 0.90 -10.13
N VAL A 188 16.01 0.83 -10.34
CA VAL A 188 15.21 -0.35 -9.97
C VAL A 188 15.69 -1.62 -10.66
N HIS A 189 15.96 -1.56 -11.97
CA HIS A 189 16.47 -2.69 -12.74
C HIS A 189 17.83 -3.16 -12.21
N THR A 190 18.74 -2.23 -11.91
CA THR A 190 20.07 -2.56 -11.38
C THR A 190 19.98 -3.22 -10.00
N LEU A 191 19.11 -2.73 -9.12
CA LEU A 191 18.90 -3.33 -7.82
C LEU A 191 18.25 -4.72 -7.93
N ALA A 192 17.26 -4.88 -8.83
CA ALA A 192 16.51 -6.11 -8.99
C ALA A 192 17.32 -7.23 -9.65
N GLU A 193 18.14 -6.92 -10.66
CA GLU A 193 18.85 -7.93 -11.45
C GLU A 193 20.29 -8.15 -11.02
N ASN A 194 20.97 -7.10 -10.53
CA ASN A 194 22.41 -7.15 -10.23
C ASN A 194 22.73 -7.10 -8.74
N ASP A 195 21.74 -6.88 -7.87
CA ASP A 195 21.93 -6.63 -6.42
C ASP A 195 22.94 -5.49 -6.14
N ASP A 196 23.08 -4.55 -7.09
CA ASP A 196 24.05 -3.46 -7.00
C ASP A 196 23.42 -2.20 -6.41
N PHE A 197 23.54 -2.12 -5.08
CA PHE A 197 22.99 -1.02 -4.30
C PHE A 197 23.70 0.32 -4.54
N TYR A 198 24.99 0.32 -4.87
CA TYR A 198 25.71 1.57 -5.14
C TYR A 198 25.31 2.15 -6.48
N GLN A 199 25.14 1.29 -7.49
CA GLN A 199 24.65 1.70 -8.80
C GLN A 199 23.18 2.13 -8.75
N TYR A 200 22.36 1.51 -7.87
CA TYR A 200 21.03 2.03 -7.53
C TYR A 200 21.10 3.48 -7.04
N ILE A 201 21.92 3.76 -6.02
CA ILE A 201 22.09 5.11 -5.49
C ILE A 201 22.57 6.08 -6.57
N TYR A 202 23.57 5.70 -7.36
CA TYR A 202 24.08 6.52 -8.44
C TYR A 202 22.98 6.96 -9.41
N PHE A 203 22.12 6.03 -9.84
CA PHE A 203 21.02 6.37 -10.74
C PHE A 203 19.93 7.20 -10.05
N MET A 204 19.67 6.99 -8.77
CA MET A 204 18.74 7.82 -8.01
C MET A 204 19.28 9.26 -7.83
N ASP A 205 20.58 9.45 -7.67
CA ASP A 205 21.21 10.77 -7.66
C ASP A 205 21.14 11.44 -9.05
N LYS A 206 21.35 10.68 -10.13
CA LYS A 206 21.14 11.19 -11.50
C LYS A 206 19.70 11.60 -11.77
N ALA A 207 18.73 10.83 -11.29
CA ALA A 207 17.32 11.21 -11.39
C ALA A 207 17.07 12.53 -10.65
N TYR A 208 17.63 12.68 -9.45
CA TYR A 208 17.52 13.90 -8.66
C TYR A 208 18.13 15.12 -9.37
N ASP A 209 19.31 14.99 -9.99
CA ASP A 209 19.96 16.08 -10.73
C ASP A 209 19.10 16.55 -11.93
N GLU A 210 18.50 15.61 -12.67
CA GLU A 210 17.59 15.94 -13.76
C GLU A 210 16.32 16.64 -13.24
N TYR A 211 15.79 16.22 -12.10
CA TYR A 211 14.66 16.90 -11.45
C TYR A 211 14.98 18.33 -11.00
N LEU A 212 16.21 18.60 -10.55
CA LEU A 212 16.66 19.95 -10.20
C LEU A 212 16.84 20.87 -11.41
N SER A 213 16.85 20.31 -12.62
CA SER A 213 16.99 21.06 -13.87
C SER A 213 15.64 21.45 -14.49
N ILE A 214 14.52 21.17 -13.81
CA ILE A 214 13.17 21.54 -14.21
C ILE A 214 12.78 22.84 -13.48
N ASP A 215 12.34 23.85 -14.23
CA ASP A 215 11.95 25.18 -13.70
C ASP A 215 10.47 25.27 -13.25
#